data_AF-A0A5N9ECV0-F1
#
_entry.id   AF-A0A5N9ECV0-F1
#
_cell.length_a   1.000
_cell.length_b   1.000
_cell.length_c   1.000
_cell.angle_alpha   90.00
_cell.angle_beta   90.00
_cell.angle_gamma   90.00
#
_symmetry.space_group_name_H-M   'P 1'
#
loop_
_entity.id
_entity.type
_entity.pdbx_description
1 polymer ?
#
loop_
_entity_poly.entity_id
_entity_poly.type
_entity_poly.pdbx_seq_one_letter_code
_entity_poly.pdbx_strand_id
1 'polypeptide(L)' 'MILPVAAVTVLGLAARLGLSDAEKRFNSGTELMDEGRYEEAIADLDRVVEIDPTYAKTYLVRASAQAKLGLAPQYQADH' A
#
# COMPACT_ATOMS: atom_id res chain seq x y z
N MET A 1 -28.32 18.79 -19.50
CA MET A 1 -26.95 18.57 -18.99
C MET A 1 -26.62 17.10 -19.15
N ILE A 2 -25.90 16.74 -20.21
CA ILE A 2 -25.40 15.38 -20.42
C ILE A 2 -24.04 15.35 -19.70
N LEU A 3 -23.99 14.81 -18.49
CA LEU A 3 -22.69 14.47 -17.88
C LEU A 3 -22.02 13.50 -18.85
N PRO A 4 -20.83 13.82 -19.39
CA PRO A 4 -20.25 13.03 -20.45
C PRO A 4 -19.90 11.68 -19.84
N VAL A 5 -20.39 10.60 -20.45
CA VAL A 5 -20.01 9.22 -20.10
C VAL A 5 -18.49 9.05 -20.13
N ALA A 6 -17.78 9.93 -20.83
CA ALA A 6 -16.33 10.08 -20.83
C ALA A 6 -15.71 10.40 -19.45
N ALA A 7 -16.37 11.20 -18.60
CA ALA A 7 -15.84 11.52 -17.27
C ALA A 7 -15.90 10.29 -16.34
N VAL A 8 -16.96 9.48 -16.45
CA VAL A 8 -17.12 8.24 -15.67
C VAL A 8 -16.17 7.15 -16.16
N THR A 9 -15.94 7.03 -17.47
CA THR A 9 -14.98 6.06 -18.01
C THR A 9 -13.52 6.44 -17.76
N VAL A 10 -13.15 7.72 -17.84
CA VAL A 10 -11.80 8.18 -17.50
C VAL A 10 -11.52 8.02 -16.00
N LEU A 11 -12.48 8.33 -15.12
CA LEU A 11 -12.33 8.06 -13.67
C LEU A 11 -12.17 6.57 -13.39
N GLY A 12 -12.98 5.71 -14.04
CA GLY A 12 -12.91 4.25 -13.85
C GLY A 12 -11.64 3.62 -14.40
N LEU A 13 -11.07 4.15 -15.49
CA LEU A 13 -9.81 3.66 -16.05
C LEU A 13 -8.60 4.12 -15.22
N ALA A 14 -8.58 5.37 -14.76
CA ALA A 14 -7.55 5.87 -13.85
C ALA A 14 -7.59 5.13 -12.50
N ALA A 15 -8.79 4.87 -11.97
CA ALA A 15 -8.97 4.07 -10.76
C ALA A 15 -8.48 2.62 -10.96
N ARG A 16 -8.72 2.00 -12.13
CA ARG A 16 -8.21 0.64 -12.42
C ARG A 16 -6.71 0.57 -12.58
N LEU A 17 -6.09 1.55 -13.25
CA LEU A 17 -4.64 1.62 -13.38
C LEU A 17 -3.99 1.86 -12.01
N GLY A 18 -4.51 2.81 -11.24
CA GLY A 18 -4.11 3.04 -9.86
C GLY A 18 -4.29 1.79 -8.99
N LEU A 19 -5.41 1.07 -9.11
CA LEU A 19 -5.65 -0.18 -8.39
C LEU A 19 -4.60 -1.25 -8.75
N SER A 20 -4.21 -1.37 -10.03
CA SER A 20 -3.17 -2.33 -10.43
C SER A 20 -1.78 -1.98 -9.87
N ASP A 21 -1.47 -0.69 -9.74
CA ASP A 21 -0.22 -0.22 -9.11
C ASP A 21 -0.27 -0.33 -7.58
N ALA A 22 -1.44 -0.14 -6.98
CA ALA A 22 -1.72 -0.35 -5.57
C ALA A 22 -1.61 -1.85 -5.20
N GLU A 23 -2.13 -2.75 -6.03
CA GLU A 23 -2.02 -4.20 -5.84
C GLU A 23 -0.56 -4.68 -5.92
N LYS A 24 0.22 -4.18 -6.90
CA LYS A 24 1.65 -4.52 -7.00
C LYS A 24 2.43 -4.08 -5.77
N ARG A 25 2.20 -2.85 -5.29
CA ARG A 25 2.83 -2.34 -4.07
C ARG A 25 2.36 -3.07 -2.82
N PHE A 26 1.09 -3.44 -2.76
CA PHE A 26 0.56 -4.27 -1.67
C PHE A 26 1.29 -5.61 -1.61
N ASN A 27 1.46 -6.29 -2.75
CA ASN A 27 2.19 -7.56 -2.83
C ASN A 27 3.66 -7.39 -2.43
N SER A 28 4.34 -6.35 -2.93
CA SER A 28 5.71 -6.01 -2.52
C SER A 28 5.81 -5.79 -1.01
N GLY A 29 4.90 -5.01 -0.42
CA GLY A 29 4.83 -4.81 1.01
C GLY A 29 4.63 -6.10 1.81
N THR A 30 3.84 -7.05 1.29
CA THR A 30 3.68 -8.37 1.93
C THR A 30 4.92 -9.26 1.78
N GLU A 31 5.64 -9.20 0.67
CA GLU A 31 6.90 -9.93 0.50
C GLU A 31 7.98 -9.36 1.45
N LEU A 32 8.06 -8.04 1.58
CA LEU A 32 8.96 -7.37 2.52
C LEU A 32 8.63 -7.70 3.99
N MET A 33 7.35 -7.89 4.31
CA MET A 33 6.93 -8.40 5.62
C MET A 33 7.48 -9.80 5.91
N ASP A 34 7.47 -10.68 4.92
CA ASP A 34 7.99 -12.04 5.04
C ASP A 34 9.53 -12.06 5.12
N GLU A 35 10.20 -11.10 4.49
CA GLU A 35 11.65 -10.86 4.61
C GLU A 35 12.07 -10.19 5.93
N GLY A 36 11.12 -9.73 6.74
CA GLY A 36 11.38 -9.01 7.99
C GLY A 36 11.80 -7.54 7.79
N ARG A 37 11.69 -7.01 6.57
CA ARG A 37 12.02 -5.63 6.19
C ARG A 37 10.83 -4.71 6.44
N TYR A 38 10.45 -4.60 7.71
CA TYR A 38 9.18 -3.98 8.12
C TYR A 38 9.08 -2.49 7.76
N GLU A 39 10.18 -1.72 7.80
CA GLU A 39 10.19 -0.29 7.43
C GLU A 39 9.87 -0.08 5.94
N GLU A 40 10.49 -0.88 5.08
CA GLU A 40 10.26 -0.83 3.63
C GLU A 40 8.85 -1.31 3.29
N ALA A 41 8.36 -2.34 3.99
CA ALA A 41 6.97 -2.78 3.86
C ALA A 41 5.98 -1.67 4.19
N ILE A 42 6.22 -0.90 5.27
CA ILE A 42 5.36 0.23 5.65
C ILE A 42 5.37 1.31 4.57
N ALA A 43 6.55 1.63 4.01
CA ALA A 43 6.67 2.63 2.96
C ALA A 43 5.89 2.25 1.69
N ASP A 44 5.94 0.98 1.27
CA ASP A 44 5.17 0.48 0.14
C ASP A 44 3.65 0.51 0.42
N LEU A 45 3.24 0.11 1.63
CA LEU A 45 1.84 0.13 2.04
C LEU A 45 1.27 1.54 2.19
N ASP A 46 2.09 2.52 2.60
CA ASP A 46 1.69 3.94 2.64
C ASP A 46 1.34 4.44 1.23
N ARG A 47 2.10 4.04 0.21
CA ARG A 47 1.78 4.36 -1.19
C ARG A 47 0.49 3.71 -1.66
N VAL A 48 0.18 2.50 -1.17
CA VAL A 48 -1.11 1.87 -1.46
C VAL A 48 -2.26 2.70 -0.89
N VAL A 49 -2.12 3.24 0.34
CA VAL A 49 -3.14 4.13 0.94
C VAL A 49 -3.26 5.45 0.18
N GLU A 50 -2.17 5.99 -0.35
CA GLU A 50 -2.20 7.21 -1.20
C GLU A 50 -2.93 6.99 -2.53
N ILE A 51 -2.76 5.80 -3.14
CA ILE A 51 -3.34 5.46 -4.45
C ILE A 51 -4.80 5.00 -4.32
N ASP A 52 -5.05 4.10 -3.37
CA ASP A 52 -6.38 3.58 -3.05
C ASP A 52 -6.60 3.54 -1.53
N PRO A 53 -7.14 4.64 -0.96
CA PRO A 53 -7.44 4.68 0.47
C PRO A 53 -8.56 3.71 0.87
N THR A 54 -9.27 3.11 -0.09
CA THR A 54 -10.35 2.13 0.16
C THR A 54 -9.84 0.69 0.19
N TYR A 55 -8.55 0.45 -0.09
CA TYR A 55 -7.94 -0.87 -0.03
C TYR A 55 -7.81 -1.35 1.43
N ALA A 56 -8.88 -1.93 1.96
CA ALA A 56 -9.01 -2.29 3.37
C ALA A 56 -7.90 -3.24 3.88
N LYS A 57 -7.42 -4.16 3.04
CA LYS A 57 -6.35 -5.11 3.42
C LYS A 57 -5.03 -4.41 3.77
N THR A 58 -4.75 -3.27 3.14
CA THR A 58 -3.52 -2.50 3.34
C THR A 58 -3.35 -2.05 4.79
N TYR A 59 -4.42 -1.58 5.42
CA TYR A 59 -4.37 -1.13 6.81
C TYR A 59 -4.02 -2.26 7.78
N LEU A 60 -4.54 -3.47 7.54
CA LEU A 60 -4.25 -4.65 8.37
C LEU A 60 -2.79 -5.07 8.25
N VAL A 61 -2.26 -5.14 7.02
CA VAL A 61 -0.87 -5.52 6.77
C VAL A 61 0.07 -4.45 7.34
N ARG A 62 -0.24 -3.17 7.15
CA ARG A 62 0.56 -2.06 7.66
C ARG A 62 0.60 -2.03 9.20
N ALA A 63 -0.54 -2.25 9.85
CA ALA A 63 -0.58 -2.35 11.31
C ALA A 63 0.26 -3.54 11.82
N SER A 64 0.22 -4.67 11.10
CA SER A 64 1.05 -5.83 11.41
C SER A 64 2.54 -5.52 11.24
N ALA A 65 2.90 -4.78 10.19
CA ALA A 65 4.26 -4.30 9.94
C ALA A 65 4.76 -3.39 11.07
N GLN A 66 3.94 -2.42 11.50
CA GLN A 66 4.27 -1.52 12.60
C GLN A 66 4.43 -2.27 13.93
N ALA A 67 3.56 -3.22 14.21
CA ALA A 67 3.68 -4.06 15.40
C ALA A 67 4.98 -4.88 15.37
N LYS A 68 5.32 -5.47 14.23
CA LYS A 68 6.56 -6.24 14.05
C LYS A 68 7.81 -5.37 14.15
N LEU A 69 7.80 -4.17 13.58
CA LEU A 69 8.89 -3.20 13.71
C LEU A 69 9.10 -2.77 15.16
N GLY A 70 8.02 -2.52 15.91
CA GLY A 70 8.11 -2.18 17.34
C GLY A 70 8.52 -3.34 18.25
N LEU A 71 8.29 -4.59 17.81
CA LEU A 71 8.71 -5.81 18.51
C LEU A 71 10.11 -6.28 18.12
N ALA A 72 10.62 -5.86 16.96
CA ALA A 72 11.99 -6.12 16.58
C ALA A 72 12.88 -5.41 17.63
N PRO A 73 13.79 -6.13 18.32
CA PRO A 73 14.77 -5.47 19.16
C PRO A 73 15.46 -4.43 18.27
N GLN A 74 15.41 -3.15 18.64
CA GLN A 74 15.95 -2.01 17.88
C GLN A 74 17.30 -2.38 17.22
N TYR A 75 17.29 -2.83 15.97
CA TYR A 75 18.49 -3.43 15.35
C TYR A 75 19.03 -2.67 14.16
N GLN A 76 18.64 -1.40 13.96
CA GLN A 76 19.28 -0.54 12.95
C GLN A 76 19.47 0.89 13.45
N ALA A 77 19.99 1.02 14.67
CA ALA A 77 20.83 2.16 15.02
C ALA A 77 22.28 1.67 15.16
N ASP A 78 22.80 1.06 14.09
CA ASP A 78 24.24 0.90 13.88
C ASP A 78 24.54 1.56 12.52
N HIS A 79 24.83 2.85 12.58
CA HIS A 79 25.46 3.63 11.52
C HIS A 79 26.76 4.22 12.07
#